data_AF-A0A084Y131-F1
#
_entry.id   AF-A0A084Y131-F1
#
_cell.length_a   1.000
_cell.length_b   1.000
_cell.length_c   1.000
_cell.angle_alpha   90.00
_cell.angle_beta   90.00
_cell.angle_gamma   90.00
#
_symmetry.space_group_name_H-M   'P 1'
#
loop_
_entity.id
_entity.type
_entity.pdbx_description
1 polymer ?
#
loop_
_entity_poly.entity_id
_entity_poly.type
_entity_poly.pdbx_seq_one_letter_code
_entity_poly.pdbx_strand_id
1 'polypeptide(L)'
;MSTKFSTASVDEDAPITQADIDAGRLILRQRVEGRVVQPKKRVTLYLDAALVERFKEMAGERGYQTLINETLKSSLQQSDMEALIRKVIREELDGTAGHIA
;
A
#
# COMPACT_ATOMS: atom_id res chain seq x y z
N MET A 1 -12.66 -22.26 -17.50
CA MET A 1 -12.49 -23.04 -16.27
C MET A 1 -12.45 -22.07 -15.10
N SER A 2 -13.41 -22.12 -14.19
CA SER A 2 -13.50 -21.21 -13.04
C SER A 2 -12.53 -21.64 -11.93
N THR A 3 -11.50 -20.84 -11.68
CA THR A 3 -10.57 -21.03 -10.54
C THR A 3 -11.25 -20.59 -9.25
N LYS A 4 -11.52 -21.55 -8.37
CA LYS A 4 -12.16 -21.34 -7.07
C LYS A 4 -11.10 -20.78 -6.10
N PHE A 5 -11.20 -19.51 -5.73
CA PHE A 5 -10.42 -18.95 -4.63
C PHE A 5 -11.06 -19.37 -3.30
N SER A 6 -10.49 -20.38 -2.66
CA SER A 6 -10.89 -20.79 -1.30
C SER A 6 -10.18 -19.91 -0.28
N THR A 7 -10.93 -19.04 0.40
CA THR A 7 -10.43 -18.30 1.57
C THR A 7 -10.77 -19.14 2.82
N ALA A 8 -10.00 -20.20 3.05
CA ALA A 8 -10.02 -20.90 4.33
C ALA A 8 -9.09 -20.17 5.30
N SER A 9 -9.49 -20.03 6.55
CA SER A 9 -8.66 -19.55 7.65
C SER A 9 -7.51 -20.54 7.88
N VAL A 10 -6.33 -20.21 7.34
CA VAL A 10 -5.10 -20.99 7.52
C VAL A 10 -4.44 -20.53 8.80
N ASP A 11 -4.16 -21.47 9.70
CA ASP A 11 -3.27 -21.28 10.84
C ASP A 11 -1.88 -20.88 10.32
N GLU A 12 -1.45 -19.64 10.56
CA GLU A 12 -0.29 -19.04 9.88
C GLU A 12 1.04 -19.73 10.24
N ASP A 13 1.09 -20.49 11.34
CA ASP A 13 2.30 -21.15 11.85
C ASP A 13 2.40 -22.66 11.50
N ALA A 14 1.45 -23.22 10.75
CA ALA A 14 1.51 -24.62 10.34
C ALA A 14 2.62 -24.85 9.28
N PRO A 15 3.47 -25.89 9.42
CA PRO A 15 4.49 -26.19 8.43
C PRO A 15 3.86 -26.58 7.09
N ILE A 16 4.38 -26.03 5.98
CA ILE A 16 3.92 -26.32 4.63
C ILE A 16 4.13 -27.82 4.33
N THR A 17 3.07 -28.53 3.95
CA THR A 17 3.13 -29.97 3.65
C THR A 17 3.05 -30.27 2.16
N GLN A 18 3.47 -31.48 1.74
CA GLN A 18 3.31 -31.96 0.36
C GLN A 18 1.83 -32.02 -0.06
N ALA A 19 0.92 -32.33 0.88
CA ALA A 19 -0.51 -32.32 0.62
C ALA A 19 -1.04 -30.92 0.27
N ASP A 20 -0.44 -29.84 0.79
CA ASP A 20 -0.82 -28.47 0.44
C ASP A 20 -0.38 -28.07 -0.97
N ILE A 21 0.76 -28.63 -1.42
CA ILE A 21 1.25 -28.49 -2.80
C ILE A 21 0.28 -29.20 -3.75
N ASP A 22 -0.03 -30.46 -3.46
CA ASP A 22 -0.89 -31.31 -4.30
C ASP A 22 -2.34 -30.77 -4.34
N ALA A 23 -2.80 -30.16 -3.24
CA ALA A 23 -4.10 -29.51 -3.16
C ALA A 23 -4.15 -28.11 -3.82
N GLY A 24 -3.03 -27.59 -4.33
CA GLY A 24 -2.97 -26.28 -5.00
C GLY A 24 -3.27 -25.09 -4.07
N ARG A 25 -3.02 -25.24 -2.76
CA ARG A 25 -3.29 -24.20 -1.75
C ARG A 25 -2.25 -23.08 -1.72
N LEU A 26 -1.15 -23.26 -2.44
CA LEU A 26 -0.05 -22.30 -2.47
C LEU A 26 -0.26 -21.23 -3.54
N ILE A 27 -0.20 -19.95 -3.14
CA ILE A 27 -0.20 -18.81 -4.05
C ILE A 27 1.22 -18.27 -4.24
N LEU A 28 1.69 -18.25 -5.49
CA LEU A 28 2.96 -17.61 -5.82
C LEU A 28 2.79 -16.09 -5.74
N ARG A 29 3.44 -15.45 -4.76
CA ARG A 29 3.48 -13.99 -4.65
C ARG A 29 4.78 -13.47 -5.24
N GLN A 30 4.68 -12.60 -6.24
CA GLN A 30 5.84 -11.91 -6.79
C GLN A 30 6.48 -11.02 -5.72
N ARG A 31 7.77 -11.24 -5.47
CA ARG A 31 8.59 -10.40 -4.59
C ARG A 31 9.48 -9.52 -5.45
N VAL A 32 9.54 -8.24 -5.13
CA VAL A 32 10.54 -7.31 -5.64
C VAL A 32 11.31 -6.81 -4.43
N GLU A 33 12.62 -7.01 -4.42
CA GLU A 33 13.52 -6.64 -3.30
C GLU A 33 13.05 -7.15 -1.92
N GLY A 34 12.56 -8.39 -1.87
CA GLY A 34 12.10 -9.02 -0.62
C GLY A 34 10.74 -8.53 -0.10
N ARG A 35 10.13 -7.52 -0.71
CA ARG A 35 8.76 -7.08 -0.38
C ARG A 35 7.74 -7.77 -1.26
N VAL A 36 6.65 -8.21 -0.64
CA VAL A 36 5.47 -8.73 -1.35
C VAL A 36 4.85 -7.56 -2.11
N VAL A 37 4.87 -7.61 -3.45
CA VAL A 37 4.22 -6.60 -4.27
C VAL A 37 2.73 -6.86 -4.27
N GLN A 38 1.95 -5.89 -3.77
CA GLN A 38 0.50 -5.97 -3.90
C GLN A 38 0.11 -5.82 -5.38
N PRO A 39 -0.81 -6.66 -5.90
CA PRO A 39 -1.21 -6.57 -7.30
C PRO A 39 -1.90 -5.23 -7.58
N LYS A 40 -1.58 -4.62 -8.72
CA LYS A 40 -2.22 -3.38 -9.17
C LYS A 40 -3.71 -3.64 -9.42
N LYS A 41 -4.58 -2.77 -8.88
CA LYS A 41 -6.03 -2.81 -9.15
C LYS A 41 -6.35 -1.88 -10.32
N ARG A 42 -7.16 -2.35 -11.28
CA ARG A 42 -7.67 -1.52 -12.37
C ARG A 42 -8.85 -0.70 -11.87
N VAL A 43 -8.74 0.62 -11.98
CA VAL A 43 -9.78 1.58 -11.60
C VAL A 43 -10.04 2.52 -12.77
N THR A 44 -11.30 2.96 -12.92
CA THR A 44 -11.67 4.03 -13.85
C THR A 44 -11.67 5.34 -13.07
N LEU A 45 -10.81 6.29 -13.46
CA LEU A 45 -10.65 7.59 -12.82
C LEU A 45 -10.53 8.66 -13.91
N TYR A 46 -11.20 9.79 -13.73
CA TYR A 46 -10.98 10.97 -14.55
C TYR A 46 -9.87 11.82 -13.93
N LEU A 47 -8.89 12.20 -14.74
CA LEU A 47 -7.82 13.13 -14.38
C LEU A 47 -7.83 14.28 -15.37
N ASP A 48 -7.50 15.47 -14.90
CA ASP A 48 -7.40 16.64 -15.76
C ASP A 48 -6.33 16.46 -16.85
N ALA A 49 -6.62 16.91 -18.07
CA ALA A 49 -5.70 16.78 -19.20
C ALA A 49 -4.34 17.42 -18.90
N ALA A 50 -4.35 18.65 -18.34
CA ALA A 50 -3.14 19.36 -17.95
C ALA A 50 -2.33 18.59 -16.90
N LEU A 51 -2.99 17.91 -15.96
CA LEU A 51 -2.30 17.11 -14.95
C LEU A 51 -1.59 15.91 -15.60
N VAL A 52 -2.28 15.21 -16.50
CA VAL A 52 -1.71 14.05 -17.22
C VAL A 52 -0.52 14.47 -18.08
N GLU A 53 -0.58 15.61 -18.77
CA GLU A 53 0.53 16.17 -19.55
C GLU A 53 1.75 16.44 -18.69
N ARG A 54 1.56 17.09 -17.54
CA ARG A 54 2.64 17.35 -16.58
C ARG A 54 3.31 16.05 -16.11
N PHE A 55 2.52 15.03 -15.79
CA PHE A 55 3.07 13.72 -15.41
C PHE A 55 3.78 13.01 -16.57
N LYS A 56 3.34 13.21 -17.82
CA LYS A 56 4.06 12.69 -19.00
C LYS A 56 5.42 13.35 -19.18
N GLU A 57 5.51 14.66 -19.02
CA GLU A 57 6.77 15.41 -19.09
C GLU A 57 7.75 14.98 -17.99
N MET A 58 7.27 14.77 -16.76
CA MET A 58 8.10 14.37 -15.62
C MET A 58 8.56 12.90 -15.65
N ALA A 59 7.82 12.03 -16.32
CA ALA A 59 8.00 10.59 -16.15
C ALA A 59 9.18 9.97 -16.89
N GLY A 60 9.73 10.64 -17.90
CA GLY A 60 10.81 10.10 -18.74
C GLY A 60 10.55 8.63 -19.13
N GLU A 61 11.51 7.75 -18.82
CA GLU A 61 11.42 6.30 -19.10
C GLU A 61 10.61 5.49 -18.07
N ARG A 62 10.35 6.03 -16.87
CA ARG A 62 9.65 5.33 -15.76
C ARG A 62 8.15 5.17 -16.01
N GLY A 63 7.60 5.94 -16.95
CA GLY A 63 6.19 5.95 -17.32
C GLY A 63 5.32 6.74 -16.33
N TYR A 64 4.43 7.58 -16.86
CA TYR A 64 3.63 8.54 -16.07
C TYR A 64 2.68 7.87 -15.07
N GLN A 65 2.20 6.66 -15.37
CA GLN A 65 1.36 5.91 -14.44
C GLN A 65 2.12 5.50 -13.17
N THR A 66 3.41 5.18 -13.28
CA THR A 66 4.24 4.84 -12.11
C THR A 66 4.40 6.07 -11.23
N LEU A 67 4.70 7.21 -11.83
CA LEU A 67 4.90 8.47 -11.11
C LEU A 67 3.62 8.95 -10.41
N ILE A 68 2.45 8.81 -11.05
CA ILE A 68 1.15 9.11 -10.42
C ILE A 68 0.93 8.21 -9.20
N ASN A 69 1.16 6.90 -9.32
CA ASN A 69 0.98 5.98 -8.21
C ASN A 69 1.93 6.27 -7.04
N GLU A 70 3.20 6.59 -7.32
CA GLU A 70 4.18 6.99 -6.30
C GLU A 70 3.75 8.27 -5.59
N THR A 71 3.30 9.28 -6.34
CA THR A 71 2.81 10.55 -5.79
C THR A 71 1.61 10.34 -4.88
N LEU A 72 0.61 9.55 -5.31
CA LEU A 72 -0.57 9.22 -4.49
C LEU A 72 -0.19 8.42 -3.24
N LYS A 73 0.79 7.52 -3.34
CA LYS A 73 1.30 6.78 -2.18
C LYS A 73 1.98 7.72 -1.18
N SER A 74 2.83 8.62 -1.66
CA SER A 74 3.51 9.61 -0.83
C SER A 74 2.53 10.58 -0.17
N SER A 75 1.48 11.02 -0.86
CA SER A 75 0.48 11.93 -0.26
C SER A 75 -0.29 11.27 0.89
N LEU A 76 -0.62 9.98 0.77
CA LEU A 76 -1.27 9.23 1.85
C LEU A 76 -0.33 9.05 3.05
N GLN A 77 0.95 8.78 2.81
CA GLN A 77 1.93 8.71 3.89
C GLN A 77 2.13 10.06 4.57
N GLN A 78 2.15 11.17 3.81
CA GLN A 78 2.27 12.51 4.36
C GLN A 78 1.07 12.92 5.22
N SER A 79 -0.16 12.58 4.79
CA SER A 79 -1.35 12.87 5.60
C SER A 79 -1.34 12.12 6.94
N ASP A 80 -0.85 10.87 6.94
CA ASP A 80 -0.71 10.09 8.17
C ASP A 80 0.35 10.70 9.10
N MET A 81 1.46 11.18 8.52
CA MET A 81 2.52 11.85 9.29
C MET A 81 2.09 13.21 9.84
N GLU A 82 1.35 14.02 9.09
CA GLU A 82 0.83 15.30 9.59
C GLU A 82 -0.16 15.07 10.74
N ALA A 83 -1.05 14.09 10.59
CA ALA A 83 -2.00 13.72 11.63
C ALA A 83 -1.28 13.23 12.90
N LEU A 84 -0.23 12.42 12.74
CA LEU A 84 0.61 11.95 13.84
C LEU A 84 1.35 13.10 14.52
N ILE A 85 1.98 14.00 13.76
CA ILE A 85 2.68 15.18 14.31
C ILE A 85 1.71 16.07 15.09
N ARG A 86 0.52 16.34 14.54
CA ARG A 86 -0.51 17.14 15.21
C ARG A 86 -1.05 16.46 16.48
N LYS A 87 -1.06 15.13 16.51
CA LYS A 87 -1.43 14.36 17.70
C LYS A 87 -0.35 14.48 18.78
N VAL A 88 0.91 14.20 18.42
CA VAL A 88 2.06 14.31 19.34
C VAL A 88 2.16 15.71 19.91
N ILE A 89 2.08 16.76 19.07
CA ILE A 89 2.12 18.15 19.57
C ILE A 89 0.98 18.45 20.57
N ARG A 90 -0.23 17.94 20.33
CA ARG A 90 -1.34 18.10 21.29
C ARG A 90 -1.07 17.38 22.60
N GLU A 91 -0.58 16.15 22.55
CA GLU A 91 -0.24 15.35 23.73
C GLU A 91 0.85 16.04 24.57
N GLU A 92 1.86 16.64 23.93
CA GLU A 92 2.92 17.40 24.64
C GLU A 92 2.40 18.72 25.23
N LEU A 93 1.51 19.43 24.53
CA LEU A 93 0.90 20.67 25.04
C LEU A 93 -0.07 20.41 26.20
N ASP A 94 -0.88 19.36 26.11
CA ASP A 94 -1.80 18.95 27.17
C ASP A 94 -1.06 18.33 28.37
N GLY A 95 0.03 17.59 28.13
CA GLY A 95 0.90 17.04 29.16
C GLY A 95 1.68 18.12 29.93
N THR A 96 2.02 19.23 29.27
CA THR A 96 2.68 20.37 29.93
C THR A 96 1.71 21.15 30.82
N ALA A 97 0.43 21.27 30.45
CA ALA A 97 -0.60 21.94 31.26
C ALA A 97 -0.92 21.21 32.58
N GLY A 98 -0.66 19.90 32.66
CA GLY A 98 -0.84 19.10 33.88
C GLY A 98 0.34 19.14 34.87
N HIS A 99 1.49 19.74 34.50
CA HIS A 99 2.68 19.83 35.37
C HIS A 99 2.84 21.20 36.05
N ILE A 100 1.99 22.17 35.72
CA ILE A 100 2.01 23.55 36.25
C ILE A 100 0.76 23.90 37.10
N ALA A 101 -0.06 22.90 37.44
CA ALA A 101 -1.22 23.04 38.32
C ALA A 101 -0.94 22.46 39.71
#